data_AF-L0BB26-F1
#
_entry.id   AF-L0BB26-F1
#
_cell.length_a   1.000
_cell.length_b   1.000
_cell.length_c   1.000
_cell.angle_alpha   90.00
_cell.angle_beta   90.00
_cell.angle_gamma   90.00
#
_symmetry.space_group_name_H-M   'P 1'
#
loop_
_entity.id
_entity.type
_entity.pdbx_description
1 polymer ?
#
loop_
_entity_poly.entity_id
_entity_poly.type
_entity_poly.pdbx_seq_one_letter_code
_entity_poly.pdbx_strand_id
1 'polypeptide(L)'
;RQVRSFIEQHGESRFTPKQTGYSSQVRQRAGWIDTSGPQTLYLFYPTGWREATEGLSPDRAAKALMAAGYLVPDGNRPQRKVSLPDNTRPRMYCVKGSILDD
;
A
#
# COMPACT_ATOMS: atom_id res chain seq x y z
N ARG A 1 -2.63 13.45 -3.11
CA ARG A 1 -2.07 13.43 -4.49
C ARG A 1 -0.76 12.64 -4.58
N GLN A 2 0.27 12.87 -3.76
CA GLN A 2 1.57 12.18 -3.94
C GLN A 2 1.49 10.64 -3.90
N VAL A 3 0.75 10.06 -2.94
CA VAL A 3 0.54 8.60 -2.87
C VAL A 3 -0.23 8.07 -4.08
N ARG A 4 -1.21 8.82 -4.59
CA ARG A 4 -1.94 8.50 -5.83
C ARG A 4 -0.98 8.45 -7.01
N SER A 5 -0.19 9.52 -7.20
CA SER A 5 0.80 9.61 -8.28
C SER A 5 1.84 8.49 -8.21
N PHE A 6 2.27 8.08 -7.01
CA PHE A 6 3.16 6.92 -6.84
C PHE A 6 2.50 5.62 -7.32
N ILE A 7 1.22 5.41 -7.00
CA ILE A 7 0.47 4.23 -7.45
C ILE A 7 0.28 4.26 -8.97
N GLU A 8 -0.03 5.42 -9.55
CA GLU A 8 -0.18 5.57 -11.00
C GLU A 8 1.14 5.29 -11.75
N GLN A 9 2.27 5.78 -11.23
CA GLN A 9 3.57 5.63 -11.88
C GLN A 9 4.23 4.26 -11.65
N HIS A 10 3.96 3.62 -10.51
CA HIS A 10 4.68 2.42 -10.07
C HIS A 10 3.80 1.21 -9.74
N GLY A 11 2.48 1.34 -9.89
CA GLY A 11 1.49 0.31 -9.55
C GLY A 11 1.76 -1.03 -10.21
N GLU A 12 2.12 -1.03 -11.49
CA GLU A 12 2.37 -2.26 -12.26
C GLU A 12 3.77 -2.85 -12.06
N SER A 13 4.76 -2.00 -11.74
CA SER A 13 6.17 -2.42 -11.71
C SER A 13 6.72 -2.67 -10.31
N ARG A 14 6.16 -2.05 -9.26
CA ARG A 14 6.68 -2.15 -7.88
C ARG A 14 5.71 -2.80 -6.89
N PHE A 15 4.52 -3.19 -7.33
CA PHE A 15 3.60 -3.99 -6.54
C PHE A 15 3.38 -5.37 -7.16
N THR A 16 3.34 -6.39 -6.31
CA THR A 16 3.04 -7.76 -6.75
C THR A 16 1.60 -8.12 -6.39
N PRO A 17 0.78 -8.64 -7.32
CA PRO A 17 -0.53 -9.16 -6.98
C PRO A 17 -0.40 -10.35 -6.03
N LYS A 18 -1.19 -10.33 -4.96
CA LYS A 18 -1.19 -11.36 -3.91
C LYS A 18 -1.71 -12.70 -4.42
N GLN A 19 -2.62 -12.66 -5.41
CA GLN A 19 -3.35 -13.78 -5.99
C GLN A 19 -2.50 -14.57 -6.98
N THR A 20 -1.61 -13.91 -7.73
CA THR A 20 -0.84 -14.58 -8.79
C THR A 20 0.40 -15.30 -8.28
N GLY A 21 0.73 -15.16 -7.00
CA GLY A 21 1.77 -15.96 -6.32
C GLY A 21 3.16 -15.79 -6.91
N TYR A 22 4.03 -15.05 -6.22
CA TYR A 22 5.46 -14.97 -6.53
C TYR A 22 5.81 -14.71 -8.01
N SER A 23 5.51 -13.51 -8.50
CA SER A 23 6.29 -12.95 -9.61
C SER A 23 7.74 -12.80 -9.15
N SER A 24 8.64 -13.51 -9.84
CA SER A 24 10.08 -13.50 -9.61
C SER A 24 10.64 -12.09 -9.76
N GLN A 25 11.20 -11.56 -8.68
CA GLN A 25 12.05 -10.36 -8.63
C GLN A 25 11.42 -9.05 -9.12
N VAL A 26 10.40 -8.56 -8.40
CA VAL A 26 10.12 -7.11 -8.43
C VAL A 26 11.32 -6.38 -7.82
N ARG A 27 12.13 -5.71 -8.65
CA ARG A 27 13.24 -4.87 -8.17
C ARG A 27 12.67 -3.73 -7.33
N GLN A 28 13.19 -3.61 -6.10
CA GLN A 28 12.74 -2.62 -5.12
C GLN A 28 11.21 -2.63 -4.92
N ARG A 29 10.64 -3.79 -4.58
CA ARG A 29 9.21 -3.97 -4.31
C ARG A 29 8.72 -2.96 -3.25
N ALA A 30 7.83 -2.07 -3.66
CA ALA A 30 7.17 -1.11 -2.79
C ALA A 30 6.06 -1.75 -1.96
N GLY A 31 5.47 -2.84 -2.47
CA GLY A 31 4.33 -3.46 -1.82
C GLY A 31 3.69 -4.64 -2.54
N TRP A 32 2.45 -4.92 -2.16
CA TRP A 32 1.58 -5.92 -2.77
C TRP A 32 0.24 -5.29 -3.17
N ILE A 33 -0.44 -5.88 -4.13
CA ILE A 33 -1.84 -5.55 -4.44
C ILE A 33 -2.70 -6.72 -3.99
N ASP A 34 -3.74 -6.44 -3.20
CA ASP A 34 -4.73 -7.43 -2.80
C ASP A 34 -6.08 -7.09 -3.44
N THR A 35 -6.51 -7.91 -4.40
CA THR A 35 -7.81 -7.84 -5.07
C THR A 35 -8.79 -8.92 -4.61
N SER A 36 -8.52 -9.62 -3.49
CA SER A 36 -9.39 -10.70 -3.00
C SER A 36 -10.67 -10.19 -2.33
N GLY A 37 -10.64 -8.94 -1.85
CA GLY A 37 -11.75 -8.29 -1.18
C GLY A 37 -12.69 -7.54 -2.15
N PRO A 38 -13.70 -6.83 -1.60
CA PRO A 38 -14.64 -6.03 -2.39
C PRO A 38 -14.01 -4.80 -3.04
N GLN A 39 -12.79 -4.45 -2.65
CA GLN A 39 -12.02 -3.33 -3.20
C GLN A 39 -10.56 -3.75 -3.36
N THR A 40 -9.89 -3.18 -4.34
CA THR A 40 -8.44 -3.32 -4.50
C THR A 40 -7.73 -2.59 -3.36
N LEU A 41 -6.74 -3.25 -2.75
CA LEU A 41 -5.88 -2.65 -1.74
C LEU A 41 -4.42 -2.64 -2.20
N TYR A 42 -3.81 -1.46 -2.17
CA TYR A 42 -2.37 -1.28 -2.31
C TYR A 42 -1.72 -1.37 -0.93
N LEU A 43 -0.93 -2.41 -0.72
CA LEU A 43 -0.28 -2.74 0.54
C LEU A 43 1.16 -2.29 0.49
N PHE A 44 1.49 -1.18 1.11
CA PHE A 44 2.85 -0.62 1.09
C PHE A 44 3.69 -1.18 2.24
N TYR A 45 4.92 -1.61 1.92
CA TYR A 45 5.95 -1.74 2.95
C TYR A 45 6.30 -0.38 3.55
N PRO A 46 6.82 -0.32 4.78
CA PRO A 46 7.27 0.93 5.37
C PRO A 46 8.31 1.69 4.53
N THR A 47 9.17 0.97 3.79
CA THR A 47 10.14 1.55 2.85
C THR A 47 9.44 2.19 1.65
N GLY A 48 8.58 1.44 0.94
CA GLY A 48 7.80 1.96 -0.18
C GLY A 48 6.86 3.10 0.22
N TRP A 49 6.34 3.08 1.44
CA TRP A 49 5.54 4.18 1.98
C TRP A 49 6.37 5.45 2.15
N ARG A 50 7.59 5.36 2.69
CA ARG A 50 8.48 6.53 2.82
C ARG A 50 8.78 7.17 1.48
N GLU A 51 9.03 6.34 0.46
CA GLU A 51 9.24 6.81 -0.92
C GLU A 51 7.96 7.48 -1.48
N ALA A 52 6.79 6.86 -1.31
CA ALA A 52 5.51 7.43 -1.76
C ALA A 52 5.12 8.73 -1.02
N THR A 53 5.74 9.00 0.12
CA THR A 53 5.56 10.22 0.92
C THR A 53 6.81 11.09 0.98
N GLU A 54 7.75 10.93 0.04
CA GLU A 54 8.99 11.69 0.04
C GLU A 54 8.72 13.21 -0.02
N GLY A 55 9.39 13.98 0.85
CA GLY A 55 9.10 15.41 1.00
C GLY A 55 7.87 15.74 1.87
N LEU A 56 7.13 14.74 2.35
CA LEU A 56 6.10 14.87 3.36
C LEU A 56 6.48 14.13 4.64
N SER A 57 5.74 14.37 5.73
CA SER A 57 5.82 13.53 6.92
C SER A 57 5.03 12.24 6.67
N PRO A 58 5.66 11.04 6.70
CA PRO A 58 4.97 9.78 6.45
C PRO A 58 3.79 9.54 7.39
N ASP A 59 3.92 9.97 8.65
CA ASP A 59 2.87 9.83 9.66
C ASP A 59 1.70 10.79 9.42
N ARG A 60 1.99 12.04 9.04
CA ARG A 60 0.93 13.01 8.70
C ARG A 60 0.18 12.58 7.44
N ALA A 61 0.91 12.11 6.43
CA ALA A 61 0.30 11.58 5.21
C ALA A 61 -0.60 10.38 5.52
N ALA A 62 -0.16 9.46 6.37
CA ALA A 62 -0.95 8.30 6.75
C ALA A 62 -2.22 8.71 7.51
N LYS A 63 -2.12 9.64 8.48
CA LYS A 63 -3.27 10.18 9.20
C LYS A 63 -4.25 10.92 8.28
N ALA A 64 -3.75 11.68 7.32
CA ALA A 64 -4.59 12.38 6.35
C ALA A 64 -5.37 11.39 5.46
N LEU A 65 -4.70 10.34 4.96
CA LEU A 65 -5.40 9.30 4.19
C LEU A 65 -6.37 8.48 5.04
N MET A 66 -6.06 8.23 6.32
CA MET A 66 -7.01 7.61 7.25
C MET A 66 -8.26 8.48 7.43
N ALA A 67 -8.07 9.78 7.70
CA ALA A 67 -9.17 10.72 7.88
C ALA A 67 -10.03 10.87 6.60
N ALA A 68 -9.40 10.81 5.43
CA ALA A 68 -10.07 10.80 4.13
C ALA A 68 -10.71 9.44 3.76
N GLY A 69 -10.53 8.39 4.59
CA GLY A 69 -11.09 7.07 4.35
C GLY A 69 -10.37 6.23 3.28
N TYR A 70 -9.23 6.70 2.75
CA TYR A 70 -8.41 6.00 1.77
C TYR A 70 -7.43 5.01 2.37
N LEU A 71 -7.13 5.11 3.67
CA LEU A 71 -6.25 4.19 4.36
C LEU A 71 -7.06 3.32 5.32
N VAL A 72 -6.80 2.01 5.32
CA VAL A 72 -7.46 1.03 6.19
C VAL A 72 -6.59 0.80 7.44
N PRO A 73 -6.98 1.35 8.61
CA PRO A 73 -6.17 1.25 9.81
C PRO A 73 -6.39 -0.06 10.59
N ASP A 74 -5.55 -0.26 11.60
CA ASP A 74 -5.65 -1.30 12.63
C ASP A 74 -5.90 -0.60 13.98
N GLY A 75 -7.17 -0.29 14.26
CA GLY A 75 -7.57 0.60 15.36
C GLY A 75 -7.02 2.01 15.15
N ASN A 76 -6.26 2.52 16.12
CA ASN A 76 -5.60 3.83 16.03
C ASN A 76 -4.27 3.82 15.25
N ARG A 77 -3.84 2.66 14.74
CA ARG A 77 -2.57 2.54 14.01
C ARG A 77 -2.81 2.58 12.50
N PRO A 78 -2.08 3.40 11.74
CA PRO A 78 -2.20 3.42 10.28
C PRO A 78 -1.70 2.12 9.64
N GLN A 79 -0.81 1.38 10.29
CA GLN A 79 -0.30 0.13 9.76
C GLN A 79 -1.06 -1.07 10.29
N ARG A 80 -1.40 -2.00 9.40
CA ARG A 80 -2.09 -3.25 9.70
C ARG A 80 -1.20 -4.46 9.48
N LYS A 81 -1.36 -5.50 10.30
CA LYS A 81 -0.75 -6.81 10.01
C LYS A 81 -1.46 -7.44 8.82
N VAL A 82 -0.72 -7.74 7.76
CA VAL A 82 -1.27 -8.37 6.56
C VAL A 82 -0.62 -9.72 6.36
N SER A 83 -1.43 -10.77 6.18
CA SER A 83 -0.91 -12.08 5.79
C SER A 83 -0.53 -12.04 4.31
N LEU A 84 0.73 -12.32 4.01
CA LEU A 84 1.26 -12.37 2.67
C LEU A 84 1.38 -13.83 2.16
N PRO A 85 1.50 -14.04 0.84
CA PRO A 85 1.60 -15.39 0.26
C PRO A 85 2.90 -16.12 0.62
N ASP A 86 3.94 -15.39 1.04
CA ASP A 86 5.21 -15.92 1.53
C ASP A 86 5.15 -16.42 2.99
N ASN A 87 3.93 -16.58 3.52
CA ASN A 87 3.63 -16.95 4.91
C ASN A 87 4.15 -15.93 5.95
N THR A 88 4.53 -14.73 5.53
CA THR A 88 4.90 -13.64 6.44
C THR A 88 3.69 -12.78 6.81
N ARG A 89 3.81 -12.05 7.93
CA ARG A 89 2.74 -11.17 8.45
C ARG A 89 3.24 -9.77 8.80
N PRO A 90 3.86 -9.04 7.86
CA PRO A 90 4.41 -7.71 8.13
C PRO A 90 3.31 -6.69 8.41
N ARG A 91 3.73 -5.56 9.02
CA ARG A 91 2.89 -4.37 9.13
C ARG A 91 3.01 -3.55 7.86
N MET A 92 1.87 -3.27 7.22
CA MET A 92 1.81 -2.57 5.94
C MET A 92 0.78 -1.45 6.00
N TYR A 93 1.01 -0.39 5.22
CA TYR A 93 -0.01 0.64 5.01
C TYR A 93 -0.96 0.15 3.93
N CYS A 94 -2.25 0.02 4.28
CA CYS A 94 -3.26 -0.53 3.39
C CYS A 94 -4.06 0.63 2.76
N VAL A 95 -3.73 1.00 1.52
CA VAL A 95 -4.39 2.08 0.80
C VAL A 95 -5.44 1.50 -0.14
N LYS A 96 -6.66 2.05 -0.13
CA LYS A 96 -7.74 1.65 -1.02
C LYS A 96 -7.46 2.14 -2.43
N GLY A 97 -7.75 1.30 -3.43
CA GLY A 97 -7.64 1.65 -4.85
C GLY A 97 -8.56 2.80 -5.26
N SER A 98 -9.62 3.08 -4.48
CA SER A 98 -10.49 4.23 -4.69
C SER A 98 -9.77 5.58 -4.61
N ILE A 99 -8.54 5.64 -4.09
CA ILE A 99 -7.69 6.84 -4.15
C ILE A 99 -7.34 7.25 -5.58
N LEU A 100 -7.50 6.34 -6.56
CA LEU A 100 -7.27 6.60 -7.97
C LEU A 100 -8.49 7.19 -8.68
N ASP A 101 -9.68 7.06 -8.09
CA ASP A 101 -10.95 7.52 -8.68
C ASP A 101 -11.20 9.03 -8.42
N ASP A 102 -10.57 9.57 -7.37
CA ASP A 102 -10.62 10.97 -6.91
C ASP A 102 -9.40 11.77 -7.40
#